data_AF-A0AAV9LCX4-F1
#
_entry.id   AF-A0AAV9LCX4-F1
#
_cell.length_a   1.000
_cell.length_b   1.000
_cell.length_c   1.000
_cell.angle_alpha   90.00
_cell.angle_beta   90.00
_cell.angle_gamma   90.00
#
_symmetry.space_group_name_H-M   'P 1'
#
loop_
_entity.id
_entity.type
_entity.pdbx_description
1 polymer ?
#
loop_
_entity_poly.entity_id
_entity_poly.type
_entity_poly.pdbx_seq_one_letter_code
_entity_poly.pdbx_strand_id
1 'polypeptide(L)'
;MVVVGLDIEWRPHEISWMSNKSATLQLCIDEKCLILQLFYVDEIPKSLKDFLNSTNFTFVGIEVADDVKKLKNEYGLNCAKSADIRAMAKRRWPGRFRRPGLKALALEIAGLNMKKPKHVCMSNWEARELSSDQVEYACLDAYASYKIGHKLLLQ
;
A
#
# COMPACT_ATOMS: atom_id res chain seq x y z
N MET A 1 2.44 -0.73 -19.40
CA MET A 1 1.98 -1.05 -18.03
C MET A 1 2.63 -0.06 -17.09
N VAL A 2 1.86 0.58 -16.22
CA VAL A 2 2.36 1.53 -15.21
C VAL A 2 2.33 0.86 -13.86
N VAL A 3 3.43 0.97 -13.09
CA VAL A 3 3.51 0.44 -11.73
C VAL A 3 2.98 1.48 -10.76
N VAL A 4 2.13 1.07 -9.83
CA VAL A 4 1.54 1.94 -8.81
C VAL A 4 1.76 1.31 -7.44
N GLY A 5 2.44 2.01 -6.54
CA GLY A 5 2.54 1.58 -5.15
C GLY A 5 1.17 1.70 -4.48
N LEU A 6 0.72 0.65 -3.78
CA LEU A 6 -0.53 0.61 -3.06
C LEU A 6 -0.28 0.19 -1.62
N ASP A 7 -0.94 0.88 -0.71
CA ASP A 7 -1.06 0.46 0.69
C ASP A 7 -2.44 0.89 1.22
N ILE A 8 -2.83 0.33 2.37
CA ILE A 8 -4.01 0.75 3.13
C ILE A 8 -3.70 0.77 4.63
N GLU A 9 -4.29 1.70 5.37
CA GLU A 9 -4.15 1.76 6.83
C GLU A 9 -5.51 1.81 7.51
N TRP A 10 -5.60 1.24 8.71
CA TRP A 10 -6.80 1.20 9.55
C TRP A 10 -6.45 1.40 11.01
N ARG A 11 -7.43 1.80 11.83
CA ARG A 11 -7.24 1.87 13.27
C ARG A 11 -7.08 0.45 13.83
N PRO A 12 -5.97 0.11 14.48
CA PRO A 12 -5.82 -1.21 15.09
C PRO A 12 -6.65 -1.32 16.37
N HIS A 13 -7.26 -2.48 16.56
CA HIS A 13 -7.93 -2.85 17.79
C HIS A 13 -7.25 -4.07 18.42
N GLU A 14 -7.07 -4.06 19.75
CA GLU A 14 -6.55 -5.22 20.51
C GLU A 14 -7.52 -6.41 20.49
N ILE A 15 -8.76 -6.12 20.15
CA ILE A 15 -9.91 -6.98 20.19
C ILE A 15 -10.21 -7.49 18.77
N SER A 16 -10.19 -8.80 18.55
CA SER A 16 -10.28 -9.41 17.20
C SER A 16 -11.65 -9.29 16.53
N TRP A 17 -12.72 -9.03 17.29
CA TRP A 17 -14.08 -8.85 16.76
C TRP A 17 -14.40 -7.38 16.43
N MET A 18 -13.53 -6.44 16.80
CA MET A 18 -13.68 -5.05 16.39
C MET A 18 -13.28 -4.87 14.92
N SER A 19 -14.05 -4.05 14.21
CA SER A 19 -13.87 -3.82 12.79
C SER A 19 -12.55 -3.09 12.53
N ASN A 20 -11.61 -3.77 11.87
CA ASN A 20 -10.40 -3.14 11.34
C ASN A 20 -10.66 -2.60 9.93
N LYS A 21 -11.76 -1.85 9.71
CA LYS A 21 -12.14 -1.34 8.39
C LYS A 21 -11.04 -0.43 7.86
N SER A 22 -10.66 -0.58 6.59
CA SER A 22 -9.61 0.23 5.97
C SER A 22 -10.00 1.71 6.06
N ALA A 23 -9.22 2.54 6.72
CA ALA A 23 -9.54 3.95 6.89
C ALA A 23 -8.97 4.81 5.77
N THR A 24 -7.85 4.37 5.19
CA THR A 24 -7.15 5.10 4.13
C THR A 24 -6.72 4.17 3.00
N LEU A 25 -6.54 4.76 1.81
CA LEU A 25 -5.89 4.15 0.65
C LEU A 25 -4.76 5.06 0.20
N GLN A 26 -3.55 4.50 0.09
CA GLN A 26 -2.39 5.19 -0.46
C GLN A 26 -2.10 4.69 -1.87
N LEU A 27 -1.82 5.63 -2.78
CA LEU A 27 -1.41 5.33 -4.15
C LEU A 27 -0.19 6.18 -4.50
N CYS A 28 0.88 5.56 -5.00
CA CYS A 28 2.08 6.26 -5.43
C CYS A 28 2.44 5.95 -6.88
N ILE A 29 2.69 7.00 -7.66
CA ILE A 29 3.30 6.93 -8.99
C ILE A 29 4.44 7.94 -9.02
N ASP A 30 5.63 7.47 -9.38
CA ASP A 30 6.85 8.27 -9.39
C ASP A 30 7.12 8.91 -8.03
N GLU A 31 7.04 10.24 -7.95
CA GLU A 31 7.26 11.03 -6.73
C GLU A 31 5.96 11.61 -6.16
N LYS A 32 4.80 11.18 -6.68
CA LYS A 32 3.49 11.69 -6.28
C LYS A 32 2.73 10.62 -5.51
N CYS A 33 2.41 10.93 -4.26
CA CYS A 33 1.55 10.12 -3.41
C CYS A 33 0.17 10.78 -3.29
N LEU A 34 -0.87 9.96 -3.44
CA LEU A 34 -2.26 10.29 -3.13
C LEU A 34 -2.66 9.49 -1.89
N ILE A 35 -3.21 10.17 -0.89
CA ILE A 35 -3.84 9.53 0.27
C ILE A 35 -5.33 9.85 0.20
N LEU A 36 -6.17 8.82 0.14
CA LEU A 36 -7.62 8.93 0.24
C LEU A 36 -8.08 8.45 1.60
N GLN A 37 -8.74 9.30 2.40
CA GLN A 37 -9.41 8.90 3.63
C GLN A 37 -10.75 8.21 3.31
N LEU A 38 -10.68 6.93 2.93
CA LEU A 38 -11.83 6.08 2.61
C LEU A 38 -12.90 6.03 3.71
N PHE A 39 -12.50 6.21 4.97
CA PHE A 39 -13.44 6.19 6.10
C PHE A 39 -14.52 7.28 6.02
N TYR A 40 -14.22 8.41 5.36
CA TYR A 40 -15.07 9.60 5.30
C TYR A 40 -15.59 9.90 3.89
N VAL A 41 -15.35 9.02 2.92
CA VAL A 41 -15.83 9.23 1.56
C VAL A 41 -17.31 8.85 1.48
N ASP A 42 -18.17 9.81 1.13
CA ASP A 42 -19.60 9.55 0.96
C ASP A 42 -19.87 8.66 -0.26
N GLU A 43 -19.26 9.00 -1.39
CA GLU A 43 -19.31 8.22 -2.63
C GLU A 43 -17.92 8.08 -3.24
N ILE A 44 -17.53 6.84 -3.55
CA ILE A 44 -16.29 6.55 -4.25
C ILE A 44 -16.37 7.06 -5.71
N PRO A 45 -15.48 7.98 -6.13
CA PRO A 45 -15.50 8.52 -7.48
C PRO A 45 -15.36 7.45 -8.56
N LYS A 46 -16.15 7.56 -9.63
CA LYS A 46 -16.06 6.65 -10.78
C LYS A 46 -14.65 6.62 -11.40
N SER A 47 -13.96 7.77 -11.43
CA SER A 47 -12.58 7.86 -11.91
C SER A 47 -11.62 6.96 -11.11
N LEU A 48 -11.79 6.85 -9.79
CA LEU A 48 -10.97 5.96 -8.96
C LEU A 48 -11.29 4.49 -9.25
N LYS A 49 -12.58 4.15 -9.37
CA LYS A 49 -13.01 2.78 -9.74
C LYS A 49 -12.43 2.37 -11.09
N ASP A 50 -12.56 3.23 -12.09
CA ASP A 50 -12.06 2.99 -13.45
C ASP A 50 -10.53 2.88 -13.46
N PHE A 51 -9.83 3.72 -12.67
CA PHE A 51 -8.38 3.66 -12.52
C PHE A 51 -7.91 2.33 -11.90
N LEU A 52 -8.48 1.92 -10.76
CA LEU A 52 -8.11 0.68 -10.08
C LEU A 52 -8.45 -0.55 -10.92
N ASN A 53 -9.55 -0.52 -11.66
CA ASN A 53 -10.00 -1.64 -12.49
C ASN A 53 -9.34 -1.68 -13.89
N SER A 54 -8.44 -0.75 -14.21
CA SER A 54 -7.76 -0.73 -15.51
C SER A 54 -6.57 -1.68 -15.54
N THR A 55 -6.49 -2.51 -16.58
CA THR A 55 -5.37 -3.45 -16.80
C THR A 55 -4.07 -2.77 -17.27
N ASN A 56 -4.10 -1.45 -17.47
CA ASN A 56 -2.92 -0.64 -17.79
C ASN A 56 -2.02 -0.40 -16.57
N PHE A 57 -2.59 -0.51 -15.36
CA PHE A 57 -1.87 -0.33 -14.09
C PHE A 57 -1.64 -1.68 -13.41
N THR A 58 -0.55 -1.78 -12.66
CA THR A 58 -0.26 -2.91 -11.77
C THR A 58 0.02 -2.35 -10.38
N PHE A 59 -0.83 -2.72 -9.43
CA PHE A 59 -0.74 -2.28 -8.04
C PHE A 59 0.23 -3.18 -7.25
N VAL A 60 1.24 -2.58 -6.65
CA VAL A 60 2.32 -3.30 -5.98
C VAL A 60 2.40 -2.94 -4.51
N GLY A 61 2.67 -3.93 -3.68
CA GLY A 61 2.79 -3.80 -2.23
C GLY A 61 3.27 -5.10 -1.60
N ILE A 62 3.44 -5.11 -0.28
CA ILE A 62 3.71 -6.32 0.50
C ILE A 62 2.38 -6.93 0.89
N GLU A 63 2.15 -8.20 0.57
CA GLU A 63 0.88 -8.90 0.84
C GLU A 63 -0.33 -8.18 0.20
N VAL A 64 -0.09 -7.41 -0.87
CA VAL A 64 -1.06 -6.52 -1.56
C VAL A 64 -2.35 -7.20 -2.01
N ALA A 65 -2.34 -8.53 -2.17
CA ALA A 65 -3.54 -9.29 -2.48
C ALA A 65 -4.58 -9.20 -1.35
N ASP A 66 -4.15 -9.15 -0.09
CA ASP A 66 -5.02 -9.00 1.06
C ASP A 66 -5.63 -7.59 1.11
N ASP A 67 -4.83 -6.55 0.80
CA ASP A 67 -5.32 -5.16 0.72
C ASP A 67 -6.35 -5.00 -0.40
N VAL A 68 -6.06 -5.51 -1.59
CA VAL A 68 -6.99 -5.49 -2.73
C VAL A 68 -8.29 -6.22 -2.39
N LYS A 69 -8.21 -7.37 -1.72
CA LYS A 69 -9.39 -8.12 -1.28
C LYS A 69 -10.20 -7.31 -0.28
N LYS A 70 -9.54 -6.63 0.66
CA LYS A 70 -10.18 -5.79 1.66
C LYS A 70 -10.87 -4.58 1.03
N LEU A 71 -10.20 -3.87 0.13
CA LEU A 71 -10.75 -2.77 -0.67
C LEU A 71 -11.99 -3.19 -1.47
N LYS A 72 -11.95 -4.37 -2.10
CA LYS A 72 -13.09 -4.92 -2.85
C LYS A 72 -14.28 -5.20 -1.94
N ASN A 73 -14.04 -5.85 -0.79
CA ASN A 73 -15.10 -6.25 0.13
C ASN A 73 -15.73 -5.07 0.86
N GLU A 74 -14.93 -4.06 1.22
CA GLU A 74 -15.38 -2.94 2.05
C GLU A 74 -15.90 -1.75 1.24
N TYR A 75 -15.39 -1.56 0.01
CA TYR A 75 -15.66 -0.37 -0.80
C TYR A 75 -16.07 -0.68 -2.25
N GLY A 76 -16.12 -1.95 -2.65
CA GLY A 76 -16.38 -2.35 -4.04
C GLY A 76 -15.26 -1.94 -5.00
N LEU A 77 -14.06 -1.64 -4.48
CA LEU A 77 -12.92 -1.21 -5.27
C LEU A 77 -12.14 -2.43 -5.80
N ASN A 78 -12.33 -2.75 -7.08
CA ASN A 78 -11.61 -3.85 -7.72
C ASN A 78 -10.29 -3.36 -8.32
N CYS A 79 -9.17 -3.98 -7.94
CA CYS A 79 -7.88 -3.76 -8.60
C CYS A 79 -7.65 -4.86 -9.66
N ALA A 80 -7.62 -4.50 -10.94
CA ALA A 80 -7.59 -5.50 -12.02
C ALA A 80 -6.27 -6.29 -12.09
N LYS A 81 -5.15 -5.66 -11.69
CA LYS A 81 -3.84 -6.31 -11.61
C LYS A 81 -3.12 -5.87 -10.35
N SER A 82 -2.66 -6.84 -9.56
CA SER A 82 -1.75 -6.60 -8.45
C SER A 82 -0.57 -7.56 -8.49
N ALA A 83 0.56 -7.15 -7.91
CA ALA A 83 1.75 -7.97 -7.82
C ALA A 83 2.47 -7.77 -6.49
N ASP A 84 2.65 -8.86 -5.75
CA ASP A 84 3.31 -8.86 -4.46
C ASP A 84 4.84 -8.72 -4.60
N ILE A 85 5.39 -7.63 -4.08
CA ILE A 85 6.83 -7.32 -4.23
C ILE A 85 7.72 -8.27 -3.43
N ARG A 86 7.23 -8.86 -2.33
CA ARG A 86 7.98 -9.84 -1.53
C ARG A 86 8.12 -11.15 -2.30
N ALA A 87 7.03 -11.65 -2.88
CA ALA A 87 7.01 -12.84 -3.70
C ALA A 87 7.87 -12.65 -4.95
N MET A 88 7.80 -11.49 -5.59
CA MET A 88 8.66 -11.14 -6.73
C MET A 88 10.14 -11.11 -6.35
N ALA A 89 10.50 -10.47 -5.24
CA ALA A 89 11.89 -10.43 -4.75
C ALA A 89 12.42 -11.84 -4.44
N LYS A 90 11.63 -12.68 -3.77
CA LYS A 90 12.01 -14.08 -3.48
C LYS A 90 12.17 -14.92 -4.74
N ARG A 91 11.37 -14.68 -5.77
CA ARG A 91 11.49 -15.36 -7.07
C ARG A 91 12.74 -14.90 -7.84
N ARG A 92 13.04 -13.60 -7.83
CA ARG A 92 14.21 -13.03 -8.52
C ARG A 92 15.52 -13.44 -7.85
N TRP A 93 15.55 -13.54 -6.52
CA TRP A 93 16.72 -13.96 -5.74
C TRP A 93 16.37 -15.08 -4.76
N PRO A 94 16.26 -16.34 -5.24
CA PRO A 94 15.97 -17.48 -4.40
C PRO A 94 16.98 -17.61 -3.25
N GLY A 95 16.49 -17.90 -2.04
CA GLY A 95 17.32 -18.10 -0.84
C GLY A 95 17.83 -16.82 -0.16
N ARG A 96 17.88 -15.66 -0.84
CA ARG A 96 18.37 -14.40 -0.25
C ARG A 96 17.44 -13.84 0.82
N PHE A 97 16.13 -14.02 0.63
CA PHE A 97 15.09 -13.40 1.47
C PHE A 97 14.21 -14.46 2.15
N ARG A 98 14.15 -14.44 3.48
CA ARG A 98 13.26 -15.34 4.25
C ARG A 98 11.79 -14.87 4.20
N ARG A 99 11.48 -13.85 5.01
CA ARG A 99 10.19 -13.11 5.05
C ARG A 99 10.46 -11.62 5.30
N PRO A 100 11.10 -10.92 4.34
CA PRO A 100 11.45 -9.52 4.55
C PRO A 100 10.19 -8.64 4.56
N GLY A 101 10.15 -7.68 5.47
CA GLY A 101 9.16 -6.59 5.44
C GLY A 101 9.52 -5.52 4.41
N LEU A 102 8.62 -4.57 4.22
CA LEU A 102 8.79 -3.46 3.26
C LEU A 102 10.10 -2.72 3.48
N LYS A 103 10.39 -2.28 4.71
CA LYS A 103 11.63 -1.56 5.07
C LYS A 103 12.90 -2.30 4.63
N ALA A 104 12.95 -3.62 4.84
CA ALA A 104 14.13 -4.42 4.48
C ALA A 104 14.30 -4.50 2.95
N LEU A 105 13.20 -4.71 2.22
CA LEU A 105 13.24 -4.72 0.75
C LEU A 105 13.53 -3.33 0.17
N ALA A 106 13.03 -2.27 0.79
CA ALA A 106 13.27 -0.89 0.37
C ALA A 106 14.76 -0.56 0.44
N LEU A 107 15.44 -0.96 1.52
CA LEU A 107 16.89 -0.81 1.64
C LEU A 107 17.64 -1.67 0.63
N GLU A 108 17.36 -2.97 0.59
CA GLU A 108 18.14 -3.95 -0.20
C GLU A 108 17.96 -3.82 -1.72
N ILE A 109 16.77 -3.42 -2.18
CA ILE A 109 16.43 -3.35 -3.61
C ILE A 109 16.46 -1.92 -4.11
N ALA A 110 15.91 -0.98 -3.34
CA ALA A 110 15.74 0.41 -3.77
C ALA A 110 16.74 1.39 -3.14
N GLY A 111 17.60 0.95 -2.21
CA GLY A 111 18.54 1.83 -1.50
C GLY A 111 17.84 2.84 -0.58
N LEU A 112 16.58 2.61 -0.23
CA LEU A 112 15.77 3.54 0.56
C LEU A 112 15.88 3.20 2.05
N ASN A 113 16.51 4.10 2.82
CA ASN A 113 16.54 4.00 4.27
C ASN A 113 15.34 4.71 4.89
N MET A 114 14.26 3.95 5.13
CA MET A 114 13.02 4.47 5.70
C MET A 114 12.84 4.11 7.19
N LYS A 115 12.27 5.04 7.96
CA LYS A 115 11.79 4.77 9.32
C LYS A 115 10.33 4.31 9.26
N LYS A 116 9.97 3.34 10.10
CA LYS A 116 8.59 2.88 10.29
C LYS A 116 8.25 2.89 11.78
N PRO A 117 8.05 4.07 12.39
CA PRO A 117 7.76 4.17 13.81
C PRO A 117 6.47 3.40 14.16
N LYS A 118 6.58 2.47 15.10
CA LYS A 118 5.44 1.62 15.51
C LYS A 118 4.27 2.45 16.05
N HIS A 119 4.53 3.56 16.73
CA HIS A 119 3.47 4.42 17.27
C HIS A 119 2.63 5.09 16.18
N VAL A 120 3.18 5.34 14.98
CA VAL A 120 2.42 5.89 13.84
C VAL A 120 1.63 4.79 13.14
N CYS A 121 2.26 3.66 12.85
CA CYS A 121 1.59 2.48 12.29
C CYS A 121 0.38 2.05 13.14
N MET A 122 0.55 2.08 14.47
CA MET A 122 -0.49 1.70 15.42
C MET A 122 -1.42 2.86 15.83
N SER A 123 -1.35 4.00 15.16
CA SER A 123 -2.13 5.20 15.50
C SER A 123 -3.58 5.11 15.03
N ASN A 124 -4.37 6.13 15.36
CA ASN A 124 -5.74 6.23 14.89
C ASN A 124 -5.79 6.74 13.43
N TRP A 125 -5.82 5.82 12.47
CA TRP A 125 -5.97 6.15 11.04
C TRP A 125 -7.40 6.56 10.64
N GLU A 126 -8.38 6.42 11.54
CA GLU A 126 -9.72 6.97 11.39
C GLU A 126 -9.79 8.44 11.84
N ALA A 127 -8.67 9.10 12.11
CA ALA A 127 -8.66 10.52 12.45
C ALA A 127 -9.18 11.36 11.28
N ARG A 128 -10.01 12.37 11.58
CA ARG A 128 -10.57 13.27 10.57
C ARG A 128 -9.49 14.08 9.85
N GLU A 129 -8.46 14.46 10.59
CA GLU A 129 -7.26 15.09 10.08
C GLU A 129 -6.08 14.17 10.41
N LEU A 130 -5.35 13.73 9.38
CA LEU A 130 -4.14 12.95 9.57
C LEU A 130 -3.00 13.86 10.05
N SER A 131 -2.20 13.37 10.99
CA SER A 131 -0.99 14.07 11.41
C SER A 131 0.07 14.08 10.30
N SER A 132 1.03 15.00 10.36
CA SER A 132 2.17 15.01 9.43
C SER A 132 2.93 13.69 9.45
N ASP A 133 3.10 13.07 10.62
CA ASP A 133 3.75 11.76 10.75
C ASP A 133 2.96 10.64 10.04
N GLN A 134 1.63 10.64 10.15
CA GLN A 134 0.76 9.70 9.43
C GLN A 134 0.86 9.90 7.92
N VAL A 135 0.83 11.16 7.46
CA VAL A 135 0.97 11.49 6.03
C VAL A 135 2.34 11.04 5.51
N GLU A 136 3.43 11.34 6.22
CA GLU A 136 4.77 10.92 5.84
C GLU A 136 4.89 9.39 5.79
N TYR A 137 4.40 8.70 6.82
CA TYR A 137 4.42 7.24 6.89
C TYR A 137 3.69 6.60 5.70
N ALA A 138 2.45 7.04 5.45
CA ALA A 138 1.61 6.57 4.35
C ALA A 138 2.26 6.81 2.98
N CYS A 139 2.85 7.99 2.77
CA CYS A 139 3.58 8.30 1.54
C CYS A 139 4.82 7.40 1.37
N LEU A 140 5.62 7.23 2.44
CA LEU A 140 6.84 6.45 2.41
C LEU A 140 6.57 4.97 2.09
N ASP A 141 5.48 4.40 2.62
CA ASP A 141 5.12 3.01 2.37
C ASP A 141 4.66 2.78 0.91
N ALA A 142 3.76 3.62 0.40
CA ALA A 142 3.34 3.54 -1.00
C ALA A 142 4.51 3.81 -1.97
N TYR A 143 5.36 4.80 -1.66
CA TYR A 143 6.55 5.12 -2.46
C TYR A 143 7.58 3.98 -2.47
N ALA A 144 7.87 3.38 -1.31
CA ALA A 144 8.78 2.24 -1.23
C ALA A 144 8.25 1.06 -2.05
N SER A 145 6.95 0.76 -1.93
CA SER A 145 6.29 -0.28 -2.72
C SER A 145 6.38 -0.01 -4.23
N TYR A 146 6.11 1.24 -4.66
CA TYR A 146 6.28 1.68 -6.05
C TYR A 146 7.73 1.48 -6.52
N LYS A 147 8.73 2.00 -5.79
CA LYS A 147 10.15 1.93 -6.19
C LYS A 147 10.65 0.49 -6.30
N ILE A 148 10.29 -0.37 -5.35
CA ILE A 148 10.66 -1.79 -5.39
C ILE A 148 9.96 -2.47 -6.57
N GLY A 149 8.65 -2.27 -6.74
CA GLY A 149 7.90 -2.86 -7.85
C GLY A 149 8.42 -2.41 -9.21
N HIS A 150 8.75 -1.12 -9.36
CA HIS A 150 9.37 -0.58 -10.56
C HIS A 150 10.70 -1.28 -10.87
N LYS A 151 11.56 -1.47 -9.87
CA LYS A 151 12.83 -2.20 -10.03
C LYS A 151 12.66 -3.69 -10.34
N LEU A 152 11.57 -4.31 -9.93
CA LEU A 152 11.33 -5.73 -10.17
C LEU A 152 10.63 -6.02 -11.50
N LEU A 153 9.81 -5.09 -11.98
CA LEU A 153 8.96 -5.26 -13.16
C LEU A 153 9.51 -4.57 -14.41
N LEU A 154 10.28 -3.50 -14.25
CA LEU A 154 10.77 -2.67 -15.36
C LEU A 154 12.30 -2.59 -15.45
N GLN A 155 13.01 -3.23 -14.50
CA GLN A 155 14.48 -3.38 -14.50
C GLN A 155 14.86 -4.86 -14.26
#